data_AF-A0A846ZYU7-F1
#
_entry.id   AF-A0A846ZYU7-F1
#
_cell.length_a   1.000
_cell.length_b   1.000
_cell.length_c   1.000
_cell.angle_alpha   90.00
_cell.angle_beta   90.00
_cell.angle_gamma   90.00
#
_symmetry.space_group_name_H-M   'P 1'
#
loop_
_entity.id
_entity.type
_entity.pdbx_description
1 polymer ?
#
loop_
_entity_poly.entity_id
_entity_poly.type
_entity_poly.pdbx_seq_one_letter_code
_entity_poly.pdbx_strand_id
1 'polypeptide(L)'
;MRIENNTDDKMLIIRKVETVSKKKTDRKKSTNTKSRTNVLKPLLAFIAILVLIGLAFFFGTRYGSLKNRSSGQPQPTAMPNKPGNGGTASGDNKPAPTNAAVQMQNVTLTLYFPSANGDSVVPEQRLVQVNQGEMLEEVIFHQLQKGSLSSDTGAIIPKGTKLLSIGTKEGICTLDLSAEFVDNNPGGTAFEAALINSVVNSLTELPQVKKVQFLINGQKREVYT
;
A
#
# COMPACT_ATOMS: atom_id res chain seq x y z
N MET A 1 -65.77 55.87 33.16
CA MET A 1 -64.68 55.43 34.08
C MET A 1 -64.46 53.95 33.84
N ARG A 2 -63.26 53.42 33.54
CA ARG A 2 -61.95 54.03 33.24
C ARG A 2 -61.16 52.99 32.41
N ILE A 3 -60.32 53.44 31.47
CA ILE A 3 -59.42 52.59 30.68
C ILE A 3 -58.09 52.44 31.44
N GLU A 4 -57.54 51.23 31.51
CA GLU A 4 -56.12 50.94 31.86
C GLU A 4 -55.84 49.48 31.41
N ASN A 5 -55.51 49.24 30.13
CA ASN A 5 -54.17 49.28 29.50
C ASN A 5 -53.11 48.38 30.15
N ASN A 6 -53.09 47.11 29.73
CA ASN A 6 -51.97 46.18 29.89
C ASN A 6 -50.67 46.75 29.30
N THR A 7 -49.81 47.30 30.17
CA THR A 7 -48.53 47.94 29.78
C THR A 7 -47.32 47.28 30.46
N ASP A 8 -47.51 46.56 31.56
CA ASP A 8 -46.43 46.14 32.45
C ASP A 8 -45.63 44.94 31.92
N ASP A 9 -46.27 44.04 31.16
CA ASP A 9 -45.63 42.83 30.63
C ASP A 9 -44.62 43.13 29.49
N LYS A 10 -44.72 44.32 28.86
CA LYS A 10 -43.76 44.76 27.85
C LYS A 10 -42.50 45.41 28.42
N MET A 11 -42.51 45.88 29.68
CA MET A 11 -41.33 46.57 30.25
C MET A 11 -40.25 45.60 30.78
N LEU A 12 -40.63 44.37 31.16
CA LEU A 12 -39.69 43.35 31.64
C LEU A 12 -38.81 42.76 30.52
N ILE A 13 -39.34 42.64 29.30
CA ILE A 13 -38.59 42.06 28.16
C ILE A 13 -37.55 43.06 27.63
N ILE A 14 -37.84 44.37 27.64
CA ILE A 14 -36.93 45.40 27.11
C ILE A 14 -35.67 45.57 28.00
N ARG A 15 -35.79 45.45 29.32
CA ARG A 15 -34.64 45.57 30.24
C ARG A 15 -33.56 44.47 30.11
N LYS A 16 -33.81 43.39 29.36
CA LYS A 16 -32.86 42.28 29.20
C LYS A 16 -32.05 42.31 27.89
N VAL A 17 -32.29 43.29 27.02
CA VAL A 17 -31.69 43.36 25.66
C VAL A 17 -30.54 44.38 25.55
N GLU A 18 -30.40 45.34 26.48
CA GLU A 18 -29.41 46.43 26.35
C GLU A 18 -28.05 46.22 27.05
N THR A 19 -27.83 45.10 27.76
CA THR A 19 -26.64 44.91 28.63
C THR A 19 -25.53 44.00 28.09
N VAL A 20 -25.49 43.72 26.78
CA VAL A 20 -24.34 43.02 26.14
C VAL A 20 -23.86 43.78 24.89
N SER A 21 -23.41 45.02 25.06
CA SER A 21 -22.62 45.72 24.06
C SER A 21 -21.57 46.63 24.68
N LYS A 22 -20.35 46.58 24.12
CA LYS A 22 -19.15 47.40 24.42
C LYS A 22 -18.43 47.15 25.75
N LYS A 23 -17.22 46.55 25.65
CA LYS A 23 -16.04 47.18 26.27
C LYS A 23 -14.85 47.23 25.31
N LYS A 24 -14.47 48.46 24.98
CA LYS A 24 -13.25 48.92 24.30
C LYS A 24 -12.33 49.52 25.38
N THR A 25 -11.00 49.52 25.29
CA THR A 25 -10.04 48.92 24.33
C THR A 25 -8.73 48.74 25.10
N ASP A 26 -7.77 47.91 24.67
CA ASP A 26 -6.35 48.26 24.94
C ASP A 26 -5.36 47.76 23.89
N ARG A 27 -4.42 48.65 23.52
CA ARG A 27 -3.34 48.37 22.55
C ARG A 27 -2.12 47.87 23.31
N LYS A 28 -1.56 46.72 22.94
CA LYS A 28 -0.12 46.49 23.11
C LYS A 28 0.52 45.97 21.82
N LYS A 29 1.33 46.84 21.23
CA LYS A 29 2.17 46.61 20.04
C LYS A 29 3.26 45.60 20.43
N SER A 30 3.23 44.40 19.87
CA SER A 30 4.35 43.45 19.92
C SER A 30 4.88 43.18 18.51
N THR A 31 6.19 43.06 18.42
CA THR A 31 7.01 43.22 17.22
C THR A 31 6.81 42.15 16.13
N ASN A 32 6.87 42.61 14.89
CA ASN A 32 7.04 41.77 13.69
C ASN A 32 8.43 41.08 13.73
N THR A 33 8.46 39.78 14.01
CA THR A 33 9.70 38.97 13.91
C THR A 33 9.83 38.43 12.49
N LYS A 34 10.32 39.28 11.58
CA LYS A 34 10.74 38.87 10.24
C LYS A 34 11.97 37.97 10.35
N SER A 35 11.76 36.65 10.30
CA SER A 35 12.86 35.68 10.24
C SER A 35 13.73 35.97 9.01
N ARG A 36 14.99 36.38 9.24
CA ARG A 36 15.99 36.51 8.18
C ARG A 36 16.61 35.15 7.93
N THR A 37 16.15 34.45 6.90
CA THR A 37 16.89 33.32 6.33
C THR A 37 18.14 33.87 5.63
N ASN A 38 19.30 33.74 6.28
CA ASN A 38 20.60 34.10 5.69
C ASN A 38 21.00 33.05 4.63
N VAL A 39 20.34 33.09 3.47
CA VAL A 39 20.56 32.20 2.33
C VAL A 39 21.86 32.53 1.58
N LEU A 40 23.02 32.18 2.16
CA LEU A 40 24.31 32.37 1.49
C LEU A 40 25.31 31.21 1.56
N LYS A 41 25.01 30.09 2.23
CA LYS A 41 25.87 28.88 2.17
C LYS A 41 25.14 27.52 2.03
N PRO A 42 24.28 27.29 1.02
CA PRO A 42 23.92 25.94 0.59
C PRO A 42 24.92 25.37 -0.45
N LEU A 43 25.57 26.22 -1.25
CA LEU A 43 26.30 25.79 -2.46
C LEU A 43 27.47 24.83 -2.20
N LEU A 44 28.18 24.98 -1.08
CA LEU A 44 29.31 24.11 -0.71
C LEU A 44 28.86 22.69 -0.31
N ALA A 45 27.67 22.53 0.27
CA ALA A 45 27.15 21.22 0.68
C ALA A 45 26.76 20.38 -0.56
N PHE A 46 26.15 21.00 -1.56
CA PHE A 46 25.80 20.31 -2.81
C PHE A 46 27.04 19.85 -3.59
N ILE A 47 28.12 20.65 -3.63
CA ILE A 47 29.38 20.25 -4.29
C ILE A 47 30.00 19.03 -3.59
N ALA A 48 30.03 18.99 -2.25
CA ALA A 48 30.56 17.85 -1.51
C ALA A 48 29.77 16.54 -1.75
N ILE A 49 28.44 16.62 -1.83
CA ILE A 49 27.57 15.47 -2.10
C ILE A 49 27.78 14.94 -3.52
N LEU A 50 27.91 15.83 -4.52
CA LEU A 50 28.15 15.43 -5.91
C LEU A 50 29.53 14.75 -6.10
N VAL A 51 30.56 15.19 -5.37
CA VAL A 51 31.89 14.55 -5.39
C VAL A 51 31.86 13.14 -4.79
N LEU A 52 31.14 12.94 -3.68
CA LEU A 52 30.98 11.62 -3.05
C LEU A 52 30.25 10.62 -3.95
N ILE A 53 29.16 11.05 -4.61
CA ILE A 53 28.43 10.22 -5.58
C ILE A 53 29.31 9.91 -6.80
N GLY A 54 30.04 10.91 -7.33
CA GLY A 54 30.98 10.72 -8.44
C GLY A 54 32.07 9.68 -8.16
N LEU A 55 32.66 9.69 -6.95
CA LEU A 55 33.66 8.69 -6.56
C LEU A 55 33.08 7.27 -6.46
N ALA A 56 31.86 7.12 -5.95
CA ALA A 56 31.20 5.81 -5.88
C ALA A 56 30.95 5.21 -7.28
N PHE A 57 30.52 6.03 -8.25
CA PHE A 57 30.35 5.57 -9.64
C PHE A 57 31.68 5.34 -10.38
N PHE A 58 32.73 6.11 -10.10
CA PHE A 58 34.03 5.95 -10.75
C PHE A 58 34.80 4.71 -10.29
N PHE A 59 34.68 4.30 -9.01
CA PHE A 59 35.31 3.08 -8.49
C PHE A 59 34.39 1.83 -8.50
N GLY A 60 33.06 2.00 -8.54
CA GLY A 60 32.09 0.91 -8.39
C GLY A 60 32.05 -0.12 -9.53
N THR A 61 32.66 0.16 -10.69
CA THR A 61 32.56 -0.70 -11.90
C THR A 61 33.66 -1.77 -12.01
N ARG A 62 34.53 -1.94 -11.00
CA ARG A 62 35.72 -2.83 -11.08
C ARG A 62 35.95 -3.81 -9.92
N TYR A 63 34.97 -4.02 -9.02
CA TYR A 63 35.10 -4.98 -7.90
C TYR A 63 34.38 -6.34 -8.09
N GLY A 64 33.74 -6.57 -9.23
CA GLY A 64 32.96 -7.78 -9.55
C GLY A 64 33.73 -8.90 -10.28
N SER A 65 35.04 -9.06 -10.06
CA SER A 65 35.82 -10.18 -10.59
C SER A 65 37.05 -10.44 -9.72
N LEU A 66 37.56 -11.68 -9.70
CA LEU A 66 38.64 -12.22 -8.84
C LEU A 66 38.24 -12.77 -7.46
N LYS A 67 37.35 -13.77 -7.41
CA LYS A 67 37.55 -14.93 -6.51
C LYS A 67 36.78 -16.19 -6.93
N ASN A 68 37.34 -16.97 -7.86
CA ASN A 68 37.29 -18.44 -7.82
C ASN A 68 38.27 -19.08 -8.81
N ARG A 69 39.52 -19.27 -8.38
CA ARG A 69 40.50 -20.18 -9.01
C ARG A 69 41.45 -20.75 -7.96
N SER A 70 41.15 -21.99 -7.53
CA SER A 70 42.05 -23.03 -7.00
C SER A 70 41.24 -24.33 -6.95
N SER A 71 41.74 -25.53 -7.28
CA SER A 71 42.99 -25.92 -7.96
C SER A 71 43.01 -27.45 -8.13
N GLY A 72 43.42 -27.97 -9.30
CA GLY A 72 43.65 -29.41 -9.56
C GLY A 72 42.37 -30.26 -9.79
N GLN A 73 42.39 -31.38 -10.52
CA GLN A 73 43.50 -32.09 -11.21
C GLN A 73 42.95 -32.88 -12.44
N PRO A 74 43.69 -33.74 -13.19
CA PRO A 74 43.72 -33.65 -14.65
C PRO A 74 42.92 -34.72 -15.42
N GLN A 75 42.72 -34.44 -16.71
CA GLN A 75 42.04 -35.25 -17.72
C GLN A 75 42.94 -36.34 -18.35
N PRO A 76 42.48 -37.59 -18.48
CA PRO A 76 43.05 -38.59 -19.39
C PRO A 76 42.42 -38.56 -20.80
N THR A 77 43.11 -39.19 -21.74
CA THR A 77 42.90 -39.17 -23.21
C THR A 77 41.82 -40.13 -23.74
N ALA A 78 41.50 -40.02 -25.04
CA ALA A 78 40.37 -40.69 -25.68
C ALA A 78 40.71 -42.01 -26.43
N MET A 79 39.77 -42.97 -26.38
CA MET A 79 39.46 -44.06 -27.35
C MET A 79 40.48 -45.20 -27.56
N PRO A 80 40.05 -46.49 -27.70
CA PRO A 80 39.30 -47.01 -28.87
C PRO A 80 38.20 -48.08 -28.61
N ASN A 81 37.56 -48.56 -29.71
CA ASN A 81 36.33 -49.39 -29.78
C ASN A 81 36.50 -50.92 -29.63
N LYS A 82 35.47 -51.66 -29.15
CA LYS A 82 34.76 -52.82 -29.79
C LYS A 82 33.73 -53.51 -28.83
N PRO A 83 32.88 -54.49 -29.26
CA PRO A 83 31.50 -54.59 -28.75
C PRO A 83 31.07 -55.93 -28.11
N GLY A 84 29.89 -55.89 -27.48
CA GLY A 84 28.95 -57.01 -27.32
C GLY A 84 28.01 -56.79 -26.11
N ASN A 85 26.87 -57.44 -25.93
CA ASN A 85 25.79 -57.99 -26.78
C ASN A 85 24.84 -58.73 -25.79
N GLY A 86 23.52 -58.55 -25.92
CA GLY A 86 22.48 -59.20 -25.08
C GLY A 86 22.27 -58.56 -23.69
N GLY A 87 21.05 -58.53 -23.11
CA GLY A 87 19.76 -58.90 -23.67
C GLY A 87 18.57 -58.65 -22.70
N THR A 88 17.49 -58.10 -23.26
CA THR A 88 16.09 -58.57 -23.12
C THR A 88 15.24 -58.30 -21.84
N ALA A 89 14.26 -57.40 -22.03
CA ALA A 89 12.86 -57.38 -21.54
C ALA A 89 12.49 -57.36 -20.04
N SER A 90 11.90 -56.24 -19.63
CA SER A 90 10.58 -56.05 -18.96
C SER A 90 10.60 -54.68 -18.24
N GLY A 91 9.59 -53.81 -18.26
CA GLY A 91 8.21 -53.99 -18.72
C GLY A 91 7.25 -53.37 -17.69
N ASP A 92 7.30 -52.05 -17.49
CA ASP A 92 6.31 -51.30 -16.69
C ASP A 92 6.41 -49.78 -16.96
N ASN A 93 5.74 -49.31 -18.01
CA ASN A 93 5.62 -47.86 -18.31
C ASN A 93 4.52 -47.21 -17.46
N LYS A 94 4.75 -47.13 -16.15
CA LYS A 94 4.00 -46.18 -15.30
C LYS A 94 4.64 -44.80 -15.47
N PRO A 95 3.98 -43.79 -16.06
CA PRO A 95 4.52 -42.44 -16.04
C PRO A 95 4.70 -42.00 -14.59
N ALA A 96 5.94 -41.73 -14.20
CA ALA A 96 6.23 -41.06 -12.95
C ALA A 96 5.52 -39.69 -12.97
N PRO A 97 5.01 -39.19 -11.84
CA PRO A 97 4.47 -37.84 -11.81
C PRO A 97 5.60 -36.88 -12.18
N THR A 98 5.47 -36.22 -13.33
CA THR A 98 6.37 -35.14 -13.72
C THR A 98 6.21 -34.05 -12.67
N ASN A 99 7.18 -33.96 -11.75
CA ASN A 99 7.38 -32.78 -10.92
C ASN A 99 7.76 -31.62 -11.85
N ALA A 100 6.75 -31.00 -12.45
CA ALA A 100 6.89 -29.70 -13.08
C ALA A 100 7.36 -28.75 -11.98
N ALA A 101 8.62 -28.30 -12.06
CA ALA A 101 9.17 -27.39 -11.09
C ALA A 101 8.32 -26.12 -11.07
N VAL A 102 7.72 -25.82 -9.90
CA VAL A 102 6.89 -24.62 -9.71
C VAL A 102 7.81 -23.42 -9.86
N GLN A 103 7.68 -22.70 -10.97
CA GLN A 103 8.49 -21.53 -11.23
C GLN A 103 7.92 -20.35 -10.43
N MET A 104 8.63 -19.99 -9.37
CA MET A 104 8.33 -18.79 -8.58
C MET A 104 9.18 -17.61 -9.04
N GLN A 105 8.58 -16.42 -9.01
CA GLN A 105 9.23 -15.15 -9.33
C GLN A 105 9.06 -14.17 -8.17
N ASN A 106 10.07 -13.33 -7.93
CA ASN A 106 9.95 -12.22 -6.99
C ASN A 106 9.26 -11.03 -7.70
N VAL A 107 8.19 -10.50 -7.11
CA VAL A 107 7.48 -9.31 -7.57
C VAL A 107 7.45 -8.29 -6.43
N THR A 108 7.72 -7.02 -6.75
CA THR A 108 7.52 -5.91 -5.81
C THR A 108 6.13 -5.34 -6.01
N LEU A 109 5.34 -5.26 -4.93
CA LEU A 109 4.01 -4.66 -4.91
C LEU A 109 4.04 -3.33 -4.16
N THR A 110 3.40 -2.30 -4.71
CA THR A 110 3.00 -1.12 -3.94
C THR A 110 1.67 -1.42 -3.24
N LEU A 111 1.65 -1.35 -1.91
CA LEU A 111 0.46 -1.59 -1.09
C LEU A 111 0.15 -0.35 -0.26
N TYR A 112 -1.11 0.04 -0.18
CA TYR A 112 -1.54 1.24 0.55
C TYR A 112 -2.14 0.86 1.90
N PHE A 113 -1.62 1.45 2.98
CA PHE A 113 -2.08 1.26 4.35
C PHE A 113 -2.37 2.60 5.02
N PRO A 114 -3.23 2.67 6.07
CA PRO A 114 -3.50 3.93 6.76
C PRO A 114 -2.23 4.51 7.39
N SER A 115 -2.08 5.83 7.31
CA SER A 115 -1.03 6.58 7.99
C SER A 115 -1.13 6.46 9.51
N ALA A 116 -0.05 6.79 10.24
CA ALA A 116 -0.03 6.70 11.70
C ALA A 116 -1.09 7.57 12.42
N ASN A 117 -1.59 8.62 11.76
CA ASN A 117 -2.70 9.46 12.22
C ASN A 117 -4.08 9.03 11.69
N GLY A 118 -4.16 8.07 10.76
CA GLY A 118 -5.42 7.55 10.20
C GLY A 118 -6.11 8.44 9.16
N ASP A 119 -5.63 9.67 8.92
CA ASP A 119 -6.26 10.65 8.02
C ASP A 119 -6.03 10.39 6.52
N SER A 120 -5.09 9.50 6.16
CA SER A 120 -4.76 9.16 4.77
C SER A 120 -4.22 7.75 4.62
N VAL A 121 -3.99 7.30 3.38
CA VAL A 121 -3.25 6.06 3.10
C VAL A 121 -1.89 6.37 2.47
N VAL A 122 -0.88 5.58 2.83
CA VAL A 122 0.51 5.73 2.39
C VAL A 122 1.02 4.45 1.73
N PRO A 123 1.88 4.54 0.69
CA PRO A 123 2.42 3.37 0.01
C PRO A 123 3.54 2.69 0.81
N GLU A 124 3.48 1.36 0.89
CA GLU A 124 4.53 0.46 1.33
C GLU A 124 4.96 -0.41 0.14
N GLN A 125 6.27 -0.54 -0.09
CA GLN A 125 6.83 -1.46 -1.10
C GLN A 125 7.10 -2.82 -0.47
N ARG A 126 6.48 -3.88 -1.01
CA ARG A 126 6.59 -5.25 -0.48
C ARG A 126 7.06 -6.23 -1.55
N LEU A 127 8.21 -6.86 -1.30
CA LEU A 127 8.69 -7.97 -2.12
C LEU A 127 7.96 -9.25 -1.75
N VAL A 128 7.35 -9.91 -2.73
CA VAL A 128 6.63 -11.18 -2.57
C VAL A 128 7.11 -12.21 -3.58
N GLN A 129 7.08 -13.48 -3.21
CA GLN A 129 7.20 -14.60 -4.15
C GLN A 129 5.81 -14.99 -4.63
N VAL A 130 5.65 -15.06 -5.95
CA VAL A 130 4.42 -15.50 -6.62
C VAL A 130 4.76 -16.58 -7.64
N ASN A 131 3.81 -17.47 -7.89
CA ASN A 131 3.92 -18.48 -8.94
C ASN A 131 3.78 -17.82 -10.31
N GLN A 132 4.44 -18.38 -11.32
CA GLN A 132 4.30 -17.92 -12.69
C GLN A 132 2.84 -18.10 -13.16
N GLY A 133 2.19 -16.98 -13.52
CA GLY A 133 0.78 -16.95 -13.92
C GLY A 133 -0.22 -16.73 -12.76
N GLU A 134 0.26 -16.52 -11.54
CA GLU A 134 -0.59 -16.14 -10.40
C GLU A 134 -1.19 -14.73 -10.59
N MET A 135 -2.46 -14.58 -10.22
CA MET A 135 -3.22 -13.34 -10.42
C MET A 135 -2.83 -12.29 -9.38
N LEU A 136 -2.12 -11.24 -9.79
CA LEU A 136 -1.57 -10.24 -8.87
C LEU A 136 -2.65 -9.49 -8.09
N GLU A 137 -3.86 -9.33 -8.65
CA GLU A 137 -5.04 -8.79 -7.97
C GLU A 137 -5.33 -9.54 -6.65
N GLU A 138 -5.29 -10.89 -6.69
CA GLU A 138 -5.53 -11.78 -5.54
C GLU A 138 -4.39 -11.69 -4.52
N VAL A 139 -3.15 -11.68 -5.02
CA VAL A 139 -1.95 -11.51 -4.17
C VAL A 139 -2.01 -10.19 -3.42
N ILE A 140 -2.34 -9.08 -4.09
CA ILE A 140 -2.47 -7.75 -3.46
C ILE A 140 -3.52 -7.79 -2.34
N PHE A 141 -4.70 -8.34 -2.60
CA PHE A 141 -5.75 -8.44 -1.58
C PHE A 141 -5.27 -9.23 -0.34
N HIS A 142 -4.65 -10.39 -0.53
CA HIS A 142 -4.11 -11.18 0.58
C HIS A 142 -2.93 -10.52 1.31
N GLN A 143 -2.18 -9.64 0.65
CA GLN A 143 -1.14 -8.85 1.32
C GLN A 143 -1.73 -7.68 2.14
N LEU A 144 -2.84 -7.07 1.70
CA LEU A 144 -3.61 -6.11 2.50
C LEU A 144 -4.23 -6.77 3.74
N GLN A 145 -4.72 -8.01 3.61
CA GLN A 145 -5.22 -8.81 4.74
C GLN A 145 -4.15 -9.14 5.80
N LYS A 146 -2.86 -9.16 5.43
CA LYS A 146 -1.76 -9.33 6.38
C LYS A 146 -1.43 -8.06 7.16
N GLY A 147 -1.92 -6.89 6.73
CA GLY A 147 -1.63 -5.60 7.33
C GLY A 147 -0.29 -5.01 6.92
N SER A 148 0.04 -3.86 7.50
CA SER A 148 1.30 -3.13 7.32
C SER A 148 2.49 -3.93 7.88
N LEU A 149 3.68 -3.78 7.29
CA LEU A 149 4.94 -4.21 7.91
C LEU A 149 5.69 -3.04 8.56
N SER A 150 5.36 -1.81 8.16
CA SER A 150 6.07 -0.59 8.54
C SER A 150 5.45 0.12 9.76
N SER A 151 4.30 -0.34 10.24
CA SER A 151 3.57 0.27 11.36
C SER A 151 2.76 -0.76 12.15
N ASP A 152 2.50 -0.46 13.41
CA ASP A 152 1.59 -1.23 14.27
C ASP A 152 0.10 -1.08 13.86
N THR A 153 -0.17 -0.34 12.77
CA THR A 153 -1.48 -0.32 12.11
C THR A 153 -1.74 -1.70 11.51
N GLY A 154 -2.56 -2.49 12.22
CA GLY A 154 -2.90 -3.86 11.81
C GLY A 154 -3.64 -3.96 10.47
N ALA A 155 -4.09 -5.18 10.14
CA ALA A 155 -4.84 -5.43 8.92
C ALA A 155 -6.02 -4.47 8.75
N ILE A 156 -6.02 -3.70 7.66
CA ILE A 156 -7.09 -2.76 7.34
C ILE A 156 -8.37 -3.49 6.90
N ILE A 157 -8.23 -4.65 6.26
CA ILE A 157 -9.35 -5.49 5.86
C ILE A 157 -10.02 -6.09 7.12
N PRO A 158 -11.35 -5.92 7.30
CA PRO A 158 -12.06 -6.47 8.45
C PRO A 158 -11.83 -7.97 8.67
N LYS A 159 -11.61 -8.35 9.93
CA LYS A 159 -11.25 -9.72 10.32
C LYS A 159 -12.32 -10.71 9.86
N GLY A 160 -11.89 -11.82 9.25
CA GLY A 160 -12.79 -12.87 8.77
C GLY A 160 -13.33 -12.65 7.35
N THR A 161 -13.06 -11.51 6.72
CA THR A 161 -13.35 -11.30 5.29
C THR A 161 -12.70 -12.39 4.45
N LYS A 162 -13.49 -12.99 3.56
CA LYS A 162 -13.02 -13.94 2.54
C LYS A 162 -13.11 -13.28 1.18
N LEU A 163 -12.13 -13.55 0.33
CA LEU A 163 -12.22 -13.28 -1.11
C LEU A 163 -13.02 -14.42 -1.73
N LEU A 164 -14.19 -14.12 -2.30
CA LEU A 164 -15.08 -15.10 -2.93
C LEU A 164 -14.75 -15.25 -4.42
N SER A 165 -14.49 -14.13 -5.09
CA SER A 165 -13.90 -14.09 -6.43
C SER A 165 -13.21 -12.75 -6.68
N ILE A 166 -12.28 -12.75 -7.62
CA ILE A 166 -11.61 -11.54 -8.10
C ILE A 166 -11.30 -11.66 -9.59
N GLY A 167 -11.33 -10.55 -10.33
CA GLY A 167 -10.92 -10.55 -11.72
C GLY A 167 -11.08 -9.20 -12.42
N THR A 168 -10.19 -8.92 -13.37
CA THR A 168 -10.17 -7.68 -14.14
C THR A 168 -10.76 -7.88 -15.54
N LYS A 169 -11.82 -7.13 -15.88
CA LYS A 169 -12.40 -7.06 -17.24
C LYS A 169 -12.56 -5.61 -17.66
N GLU A 170 -12.11 -5.27 -18.88
CA GLU A 170 -12.31 -3.92 -19.47
C GLU A 170 -11.84 -2.76 -18.56
N GLY A 171 -10.79 -2.98 -17.76
CA GLY A 171 -10.26 -1.99 -16.82
C GLY A 171 -10.94 -1.98 -15.44
N ILE A 172 -11.95 -2.81 -15.21
CA ILE A 172 -12.66 -2.90 -13.92
C ILE A 172 -12.23 -4.20 -13.22
N CYS A 173 -11.52 -4.07 -12.11
CA CYS A 173 -11.27 -5.18 -11.20
C CYS A 173 -12.50 -5.35 -10.28
N THR A 174 -13.17 -6.50 -10.36
CA THR A 174 -14.31 -6.81 -9.49
C THR A 174 -13.82 -7.67 -8.34
N LEU A 175 -14.06 -7.24 -7.10
CA LEU A 175 -13.83 -8.03 -5.89
C LEU A 175 -15.18 -8.45 -5.32
N ASP A 176 -15.44 -9.76 -5.26
CA ASP A 176 -16.54 -10.29 -4.48
C ASP A 176 -16.03 -10.76 -3.12
N LEU A 177 -16.59 -10.19 -2.07
CA LEU A 177 -16.15 -10.36 -0.68
C LEU A 177 -17.29 -10.93 0.16
N SER A 178 -16.92 -11.67 1.21
CA SER A 178 -17.91 -12.16 2.17
C SER A 178 -18.47 -11.05 3.07
N ALA A 179 -19.61 -11.31 3.71
CA ALA A 179 -20.34 -10.34 4.53
C ALA A 179 -19.49 -9.71 5.65
N GLU A 180 -18.50 -10.44 6.17
CA GLU A 180 -17.56 -9.99 7.20
C GLU A 180 -16.80 -8.69 6.82
N PHE A 181 -16.67 -8.35 5.52
CA PHE A 181 -16.11 -7.06 5.07
C PHE A 181 -16.95 -5.85 5.50
N VAL A 182 -18.25 -6.06 5.71
CA VAL A 182 -19.21 -5.04 6.20
C VAL A 182 -19.52 -5.29 7.67
N ASP A 183 -19.87 -6.52 8.02
CA ASP A 183 -20.40 -6.87 9.34
C ASP A 183 -19.35 -6.76 10.47
N ASN A 184 -18.07 -6.97 10.16
CA ASN A 184 -16.96 -6.80 11.10
C ASN A 184 -16.20 -5.48 10.88
N ASN A 185 -16.73 -4.58 10.05
CA ASN A 185 -16.15 -3.25 9.87
C ASN A 185 -16.44 -2.41 11.12
N PRO A 186 -15.44 -1.79 11.78
CA PRO A 186 -15.68 -0.88 12.91
C PRO A 186 -16.49 0.37 12.50
N GLY A 187 -16.57 0.65 11.20
CA GLY A 187 -17.37 1.72 10.62
C GLY A 187 -16.78 3.11 10.84
N GLY A 188 -17.55 4.10 10.43
CA GLY A 188 -17.18 5.51 10.54
C GLY A 188 -16.36 5.98 9.35
N THR A 189 -16.67 7.19 8.88
CA THR A 189 -16.24 7.72 7.57
C THR A 189 -14.73 7.69 7.35
N ALA A 190 -13.92 7.93 8.40
CA ALA A 190 -12.46 7.91 8.29
C ALA A 190 -11.91 6.49 8.04
N PHE A 191 -12.38 5.49 8.79
CA PHE A 191 -11.96 4.11 8.60
C PHE A 191 -12.47 3.53 7.28
N GLU A 192 -13.72 3.79 6.92
CA GLU A 192 -14.30 3.36 5.65
C GLU A 192 -13.55 3.97 4.45
N ALA A 193 -13.22 5.27 4.49
CA ALA A 193 -12.40 5.90 3.47
C ALA A 193 -10.99 5.30 3.41
N ALA A 194 -10.34 5.04 4.56
CA ALA A 194 -9.02 4.42 4.60
C ALA A 194 -9.04 2.98 4.06
N LEU A 195 -10.08 2.19 4.38
CA LEU A 195 -10.29 0.84 3.88
C LEU A 195 -10.46 0.80 2.36
N ILE A 196 -11.37 1.61 1.83
CA ILE A 196 -11.62 1.67 0.39
C ILE A 196 -10.39 2.20 -0.35
N ASN A 197 -9.76 3.27 0.11
CA ASN A 197 -8.54 3.80 -0.52
C ASN A 197 -7.36 2.82 -0.45
N SER A 198 -7.22 2.05 0.62
CA SER A 198 -6.18 1.00 0.74
C SER A 198 -6.34 -0.06 -0.35
N VAL A 199 -7.57 -0.55 -0.58
CA VAL A 199 -7.85 -1.56 -1.61
C VAL A 199 -7.78 -0.97 -3.02
N VAL A 200 -8.44 0.17 -3.24
CA VAL A 200 -8.51 0.82 -4.56
C VAL A 200 -7.11 1.20 -5.04
N ASN A 201 -6.34 1.96 -4.25
CA ASN A 201 -5.03 2.45 -4.68
C ASN A 201 -4.09 1.28 -5.03
N SER A 202 -4.00 0.29 -4.14
CA SER A 202 -3.14 -0.89 -4.33
C SER A 202 -3.50 -1.69 -5.59
N LEU A 203 -4.80 -1.87 -5.88
CA LEU A 203 -5.21 -2.56 -7.10
C LEU A 203 -4.99 -1.72 -8.36
N THR A 204 -5.13 -0.39 -8.28
CA THR A 204 -4.90 0.51 -9.43
C THR A 204 -3.42 0.74 -9.79
N GLU A 205 -2.48 0.29 -8.96
CA GLU A 205 -1.07 0.19 -9.32
C GLU A 205 -0.83 -0.83 -10.45
N LEU A 206 -1.74 -1.81 -10.61
CA LEU A 206 -1.72 -2.72 -11.74
C LEU A 206 -2.15 -1.98 -13.02
N PRO A 207 -1.32 -1.90 -14.08
CA PRO A 207 -1.62 -1.07 -15.26
C PRO A 207 -2.90 -1.43 -16.00
N GLN A 208 -3.39 -2.67 -15.89
CA GLN A 208 -4.67 -3.10 -16.46
C GLN A 208 -5.90 -2.64 -15.65
N VAL A 209 -5.74 -2.26 -14.39
CA VAL A 209 -6.84 -1.83 -13.52
C VAL A 209 -7.01 -0.30 -13.61
N LYS A 210 -8.26 0.14 -13.73
CA LYS A 210 -8.65 1.56 -13.85
C LYS A 210 -9.76 1.93 -12.87
N LYS A 211 -10.56 0.94 -12.46
CA LYS A 211 -11.61 1.03 -11.43
C LYS A 211 -11.65 -0.27 -10.64
N VAL A 212 -12.15 -0.18 -9.41
CA VAL A 212 -12.47 -1.35 -8.58
C VAL A 212 -13.98 -1.35 -8.33
N GLN A 213 -14.62 -2.51 -8.45
CA GLN A 213 -16.01 -2.73 -8.07
C GLN A 213 -16.05 -3.71 -6.90
N PHE A 214 -16.62 -3.28 -5.78
CA PHE A 214 -16.89 -4.17 -4.65
C PHE A 214 -18.25 -4.84 -4.84
N LEU A 215 -18.32 -6.14 -4.56
CA LEU A 215 -19.52 -6.94 -4.36
C LEU A 215 -19.44 -7.58 -2.98
N ILE A 216 -20.59 -7.73 -2.32
CA ILE A 216 -20.73 -8.44 -1.05
C ILE A 216 -21.67 -9.62 -1.30
N ASN A 217 -21.15 -10.85 -1.23
CA ASN A 217 -21.85 -12.09 -1.61
C ASN A 217 -22.55 -11.97 -2.99
N GLY A 218 -21.82 -11.49 -3.99
CA GLY A 218 -22.28 -11.29 -5.37
C GLY A 218 -23.16 -10.05 -5.60
N GLN A 219 -23.48 -9.26 -4.57
CA GLN A 219 -24.36 -8.09 -4.69
C GLN A 219 -23.61 -6.77 -4.58
N LYS A 220 -23.95 -5.80 -5.45
CA LYS A 220 -23.50 -4.41 -5.28
C LYS A 220 -24.14 -3.80 -4.03
N ARG A 221 -23.41 -2.92 -3.36
CA ARG A 221 -23.90 -2.04 -2.28
C ARG A 221 -23.71 -0.60 -2.70
N GLU A 222 -24.70 0.26 -2.48
CA GLU A 222 -24.61 1.69 -2.84
C GLU A 222 -23.49 2.42 -2.10
N VAL A 223 -23.15 1.98 -0.88
CA VAL A 223 -22.04 2.50 -0.06
C VAL A 223 -20.66 2.34 -0.74
N TYR A 224 -20.53 1.43 -1.72
CA TYR A 224 -19.28 1.14 -2.44
C TYR A 224 -19.43 1.27 -3.97
N THR A 225 -20.25 2.22 -4.42
CA THR A 225 -20.52 2.54 -5.85
C THR A 225 -20.02 3.93 -6.22
#